data_AF-A0A1V5PZE5-F1
#
_entry.id   AF-A0A1V5PZE5-F1
#
_cell.length_a   1.000
_cell.length_b   1.000
_cell.length_c   1.000
_cell.angle_alpha   90.00
_cell.angle_beta   90.00
_cell.angle_gamma   90.00
#
_symmetry.space_group_name_H-M   'P 1'
#
loop_
_entity.id
_entity.type
_entity.pdbx_description
1 polymer ?
#
loop_
_entity_poly.entity_id
_entity_poly.type
_entity_poly.pdbx_seq_one_letter_code
_entity_poly.pdbx_strand_id
1 'polypeptide(L)'
;MGGGSADSASGIDDVDAAKFNPNILIKVMSTASPEEIPNFVSEFLIDIKSALNSHMFCQYLMLSARFTATEYVGNLGVTKEKFLEGLDCLDMIEKPVTEKELKYYLTEILIHAVKLRMKSTANQYRDVMGQAIAYIDRHYTDEDLSLNQVAKEVNISPNYFSAVFSQEMKCTFVEYVTSRRMEKAKMLLRTTDRKSGDIAIEVGYKDPHYFSFLFKKTQDCTPRDYRTGGKRE
;
A
#
# COMPACT_ATOMS: atom_id res chain seq x y z
N MET A 1 -58.61 -29.72 27.48
CA MET A 1 -57.62 -30.22 26.51
C MET A 1 -57.96 -29.59 25.16
N GLY A 2 -57.11 -28.84 24.48
CA GLY A 2 -55.75 -28.41 24.79
C GLY A 2 -55.54 -27.00 24.24
N GLY A 3 -54.70 -26.23 24.95
CA GLY A 3 -54.11 -25.02 24.42
C GLY A 3 -53.02 -25.40 23.43
N GLY A 4 -53.15 -24.93 22.19
CA GLY A 4 -52.08 -24.95 21.20
C GLY A 4 -51.22 -23.71 21.38
N SER A 5 -49.96 -23.94 21.73
CA SER A 5 -48.92 -22.95 21.96
C SER A 5 -48.71 -22.06 20.73
N ALA A 6 -49.07 -20.79 20.86
CA ALA A 6 -48.56 -19.72 20.01
C ALA A 6 -47.33 -19.14 20.71
N ASP A 7 -46.14 -19.65 20.40
CA ASP A 7 -44.90 -19.04 20.88
C ASP A 7 -43.77 -19.27 19.87
N SER A 8 -42.89 -18.27 19.72
CA SER A 8 -41.70 -18.18 18.83
C SER A 8 -41.74 -17.33 17.54
N ALA A 9 -42.50 -16.23 17.50
CA ALA A 9 -42.32 -15.18 16.46
C ALA A 9 -41.57 -13.92 16.95
N SER A 10 -41.22 -13.82 18.24
CA SER A 10 -40.85 -12.57 18.92
C SER A 10 -39.36 -12.17 18.88
N GLY A 11 -38.57 -12.64 17.93
CA GLY A 11 -37.11 -12.42 17.93
C GLY A 11 -36.58 -11.36 16.96
N ILE A 12 -37.19 -11.23 15.77
CA ILE A 12 -36.64 -10.43 14.66
C ILE A 12 -37.24 -9.02 14.60
N ASP A 13 -38.48 -8.86 15.06
CA ASP A 13 -39.25 -7.60 14.94
C ASP A 13 -38.77 -6.52 15.91
N ASP A 14 -38.06 -6.90 16.98
CA ASP A 14 -37.49 -6.00 17.99
C ASP A 14 -36.07 -5.51 17.66
N VAL A 15 -35.53 -5.91 16.50
CA VAL A 15 -34.15 -5.60 16.11
C VAL A 15 -34.08 -4.24 15.42
N ASP A 16 -33.33 -3.31 15.99
CA ASP A 16 -33.08 -2.00 15.38
C ASP A 16 -32.29 -2.15 14.08
N ALA A 17 -32.96 -1.89 12.95
CA ALA A 17 -32.37 -1.96 11.61
C ALA A 17 -31.14 -1.04 11.44
N ALA A 18 -31.04 0.05 12.20
CA ALA A 18 -29.89 0.95 12.15
C ALA A 18 -28.59 0.28 12.65
N LYS A 19 -28.70 -0.70 13.55
CA LYS A 19 -27.56 -1.50 14.04
C LYS A 19 -26.99 -2.46 12.99
N PHE A 20 -27.69 -2.63 11.87
CA PHE A 20 -27.34 -3.56 10.79
C PHE A 20 -26.91 -2.88 9.49
N ASN A 21 -26.57 -1.59 9.57
CA ASN A 21 -26.16 -0.85 8.40
C ASN A 21 -24.84 -1.41 7.82
N PRO A 22 -24.80 -1.87 6.55
CA PRO A 22 -23.58 -2.33 5.89
C PRO A 22 -22.42 -1.31 5.96
N ASN A 23 -22.73 -0.02 6.09
CA ASN A 23 -21.73 1.04 6.28
C ASN A 23 -20.87 0.84 7.53
N ILE A 24 -21.36 0.15 8.56
CA ILE A 24 -20.56 -0.17 9.76
C ILE A 24 -19.41 -1.11 9.36
N LEU A 25 -19.71 -2.12 8.53
CA LEU A 25 -18.70 -3.06 8.02
C LEU A 25 -17.71 -2.36 7.09
N ILE A 26 -18.19 -1.48 6.20
CA ILE A 26 -17.30 -0.67 5.34
C ILE A 26 -16.36 0.19 6.18
N LYS A 27 -16.89 0.86 7.22
CA LYS A 27 -16.11 1.72 8.10
C LYS A 27 -15.01 0.93 8.80
N VAL A 28 -15.34 -0.20 9.44
CA VAL A 28 -14.32 -1.01 10.13
C VAL A 28 -13.29 -1.57 9.15
N MET A 29 -13.72 -2.05 7.97
CA MET A 29 -12.79 -2.51 6.92
C MET A 29 -11.90 -1.40 6.38
N SER A 30 -12.31 -0.13 6.48
CA SER A 30 -11.54 1.02 6.01
C SER A 30 -10.53 1.54 7.04
N THR A 31 -10.79 1.38 8.34
CA THR A 31 -9.98 2.03 9.39
C THR A 31 -9.25 1.06 10.32
N ALA A 32 -9.82 -0.11 10.60
CA ALA A 32 -9.30 -1.01 11.63
C ALA A 32 -8.07 -1.80 11.15
N SER A 33 -7.23 -2.25 12.08
CA SER A 33 -6.19 -3.25 11.86
C SER A 33 -6.76 -4.68 11.99
N PRO A 34 -6.09 -5.72 11.45
CA PRO A 34 -6.56 -7.10 11.56
C PRO A 34 -6.77 -7.58 13.00
N GLU A 35 -5.98 -7.08 13.95
CA GLU A 35 -6.01 -7.45 15.36
C GLU A 35 -7.23 -6.88 16.10
N GLU A 36 -7.81 -5.79 15.60
CA GLU A 36 -9.00 -5.13 16.19
C GLU A 36 -10.31 -5.82 15.78
N ILE A 37 -10.31 -6.54 14.65
CA ILE A 37 -11.52 -7.15 14.08
C ILE A 37 -12.21 -8.15 15.02
N PRO A 38 -11.50 -9.09 15.70
CA PRO A 38 -12.16 -10.03 16.60
C PRO A 38 -12.91 -9.34 17.75
N ASN A 39 -12.38 -8.24 18.28
CA ASN A 39 -13.05 -7.47 19.32
C ASN A 39 -14.29 -6.77 18.77
N PHE A 40 -14.15 -6.07 17.64
CA PHE A 40 -15.27 -5.43 16.95
C PHE A 40 -16.42 -6.42 16.67
N VAL A 41 -16.13 -7.61 16.11
CA VAL A 41 -17.16 -8.61 15.83
C VAL A 41 -17.82 -9.10 17.12
N SER A 42 -17.06 -9.25 18.21
CA SER A 42 -17.61 -9.65 19.50
C SER A 42 -18.63 -8.64 20.04
N GLU A 43 -18.27 -7.36 20.03
CA GLU A 43 -19.15 -6.26 20.45
C GLU A 43 -20.37 -6.16 19.53
N PHE A 44 -20.15 -6.23 18.22
CA PHE A 44 -21.21 -6.20 17.22
C PHE A 44 -22.25 -7.31 17.41
N LEU A 45 -21.82 -8.55 17.72
CA LEU A 45 -22.74 -9.66 17.99
C LEU A 45 -23.50 -9.50 19.32
N ILE A 46 -22.89 -8.90 20.34
CA ILE A 46 -23.54 -8.62 21.63
C ILE A 46 -24.71 -7.65 21.44
N ASP A 47 -24.52 -6.60 20.63
CA ASP A 47 -25.53 -5.58 20.36
C ASP A 47 -26.80 -6.10 19.70
N ILE A 48 -26.72 -7.31 19.13
CA ILE A 48 -27.75 -7.90 18.29
C ILE A 48 -28.15 -9.31 18.73
N LYS A 49 -27.76 -9.69 19.95
CA LYS A 49 -27.87 -11.06 20.47
C LYS A 49 -29.27 -11.67 20.37
N SER A 50 -30.32 -10.86 20.52
CA SER A 50 -31.72 -11.30 20.39
C SER A 50 -32.05 -11.86 18.99
N ALA A 51 -31.45 -11.28 17.95
CA ALA A 51 -31.67 -11.63 16.55
C ALA A 51 -30.96 -12.93 16.13
N LEU A 52 -29.89 -13.32 16.84
CA LEU A 52 -29.01 -14.43 16.46
C LEU A 52 -29.67 -15.81 16.58
N ASN A 53 -30.83 -15.90 17.24
CA ASN A 53 -31.63 -17.13 17.28
C ASN A 53 -32.31 -17.43 15.93
N SER A 54 -32.42 -16.45 15.04
CA SER A 54 -33.01 -16.62 13.71
C SER A 54 -31.98 -17.10 12.70
N HIS A 55 -32.18 -18.31 12.17
CA HIS A 55 -31.32 -18.85 11.12
C HIS A 55 -31.29 -17.95 9.87
N MET A 56 -32.46 -17.45 9.43
CA MET A 56 -32.54 -16.55 8.28
C MET A 56 -31.73 -15.27 8.50
N PHE A 57 -31.73 -14.78 9.74
CA PHE A 57 -30.97 -13.60 10.10
C PHE A 57 -29.46 -13.81 10.04
N CYS A 58 -28.99 -14.92 10.61
CA CYS A 58 -27.58 -15.30 10.55
C CYS A 58 -27.12 -15.46 9.09
N GLN A 59 -27.93 -16.10 8.25
CA GLN A 59 -27.65 -16.24 6.81
C GLN A 59 -27.62 -14.89 6.09
N TYR A 60 -28.60 -14.01 6.36
CA TYR A 60 -28.59 -12.64 5.85
C TYR A 60 -27.32 -11.89 6.24
N LEU A 61 -26.91 -11.98 7.51
CA LEU A 61 -25.73 -11.28 8.01
C LEU A 61 -24.44 -11.79 7.37
N MET A 62 -24.30 -13.11 7.20
CA MET A 62 -23.18 -13.72 6.50
C MET A 62 -23.10 -13.29 5.03
N LEU A 63 -24.22 -13.28 4.32
CA LEU A 63 -24.29 -12.84 2.93
C LEU A 63 -24.04 -11.33 2.80
N SER A 64 -24.63 -10.52 3.67
CA SER A 64 -24.44 -9.08 3.73
C SER A 64 -22.97 -8.73 3.94
N ALA A 65 -22.31 -9.36 4.93
CA ALA A 65 -20.88 -9.18 5.16
C ALA A 65 -20.04 -9.58 3.95
N ARG A 66 -20.34 -10.73 3.33
CA ARG A 66 -19.62 -11.21 2.14
C ARG A 66 -19.75 -10.26 0.96
N PHE A 67 -20.96 -9.82 0.62
CA PHE A 67 -21.19 -8.90 -0.50
C PHE A 67 -20.54 -7.54 -0.24
N THR A 68 -20.72 -7.00 0.97
CA THR A 68 -20.11 -5.73 1.37
C THR A 68 -18.58 -5.79 1.29
N ALA A 69 -17.96 -6.87 1.78
CA ALA A 69 -16.52 -7.06 1.70
C ALA A 69 -16.04 -7.24 0.26
N THR A 70 -16.78 -7.99 -0.56
CA THR A 70 -16.46 -8.19 -1.99
C THR A 70 -16.49 -6.88 -2.77
N GLU A 71 -17.53 -6.06 -2.57
CA GLU A 71 -17.65 -4.74 -3.21
C GLU A 71 -16.54 -3.80 -2.73
N TYR A 72 -16.28 -3.78 -1.41
CA TYR A 72 -15.23 -2.98 -0.81
C TYR A 72 -13.85 -3.27 -1.42
N VAL A 73 -13.44 -4.55 -1.50
CA VAL A 73 -12.14 -4.92 -2.09
C VAL A 73 -12.13 -4.77 -3.62
N GLY A 74 -13.29 -4.87 -4.28
CA GLY A 74 -13.45 -4.54 -5.70
C GLY A 74 -13.07 -3.09 -5.99
N ASN A 75 -13.51 -2.16 -5.14
CA ASN A 75 -13.12 -0.75 -5.22
C ASN A 75 -11.62 -0.51 -4.95
N LEU A 76 -10.92 -1.48 -4.36
CA LEU A 76 -9.46 -1.47 -4.17
C LEU A 76 -8.70 -2.15 -5.32
N GLY A 77 -9.41 -2.57 -6.39
CA GLY A 77 -8.83 -3.26 -7.55
C GLY A 77 -8.63 -4.77 -7.37
N VAL A 78 -9.24 -5.39 -6.35
CA VAL A 78 -9.16 -6.83 -6.12
C VAL A 78 -10.36 -7.53 -6.75
N THR A 79 -10.11 -8.52 -7.61
CA THR A 79 -11.16 -9.35 -8.21
C THR A 79 -11.87 -10.20 -7.16
N LYS A 80 -13.16 -10.47 -7.38
CA LYS A 80 -13.98 -11.34 -6.51
C LYS A 80 -13.34 -12.70 -6.30
N GLU A 81 -12.80 -13.32 -7.34
CA GLU A 81 -12.21 -14.66 -7.31
C GLU A 81 -11.06 -14.71 -6.31
N LYS A 82 -10.11 -13.77 -6.46
CA LYS A 82 -8.97 -13.59 -5.54
C LYS A 82 -9.38 -13.31 -4.09
N PHE A 83 -10.49 -12.59 -3.86
CA PHE A 83 -11.02 -12.38 -2.51
C PHE A 83 -11.55 -13.69 -1.92
N LEU A 84 -12.27 -14.48 -2.70
CA LEU A 84 -12.90 -15.73 -2.25
C LEU A 84 -11.90 -16.87 -2.04
N GLU A 85 -10.85 -16.97 -2.86
CA GLU A 85 -9.80 -18.00 -2.75
C GLU A 85 -9.10 -18.00 -1.38
N GLY A 86 -9.09 -16.87 -0.67
CA GLY A 86 -8.43 -16.72 0.62
C GLY A 86 -9.28 -17.06 1.85
N LEU A 87 -10.47 -17.61 1.66
CA LEU A 87 -11.47 -17.84 2.71
C LEU A 87 -11.89 -19.31 2.79
N ASP A 88 -11.77 -19.91 3.97
CA ASP A 88 -12.18 -21.30 4.23
C ASP A 88 -13.61 -21.44 4.78
N CYS A 89 -14.23 -20.32 5.16
CA CYS A 89 -15.53 -20.28 5.82
C CYS A 89 -16.73 -20.24 4.86
N LEU A 90 -16.49 -20.24 3.55
CA LEU A 90 -17.53 -20.00 2.53
C LEU A 90 -18.63 -21.08 2.49
N ASP A 91 -18.29 -22.32 2.87
CA ASP A 91 -19.20 -23.49 2.85
C ASP A 91 -20.20 -23.52 4.03
N MET A 92 -20.16 -22.51 4.90
CA MET A 92 -21.08 -22.34 6.03
C MET A 92 -22.41 -21.72 5.60
N ILE A 93 -22.49 -21.14 4.41
CA ILE A 93 -23.72 -20.62 3.82
C ILE A 93 -24.69 -21.81 3.56
N GLU A 94 -26.00 -21.58 3.70
CA GLU A 94 -27.09 -22.59 3.59
C GLU A 94 -27.21 -23.60 4.74
N LYS A 95 -26.28 -23.60 5.72
CA LYS A 95 -26.36 -24.46 6.90
C LYS A 95 -26.74 -23.69 8.15
N PRO A 96 -27.46 -24.29 9.12
CA PRO A 96 -27.58 -23.73 10.45
C PRO A 96 -26.20 -23.51 11.05
N VAL A 97 -25.93 -22.29 11.51
CA VAL A 97 -24.66 -21.91 12.14
C VAL A 97 -24.92 -21.55 13.60
N THR A 98 -23.99 -21.93 14.46
CA THR A 98 -23.93 -21.49 15.84
C THR A 98 -23.42 -20.05 15.91
N GLU A 99 -23.67 -19.36 17.04
CA GLU A 99 -23.11 -18.02 17.29
C GLU A 99 -21.58 -18.00 17.14
N LYS A 100 -20.91 -19.08 17.54
CA LYS A 100 -19.45 -19.24 17.39
C LYS A 100 -19.01 -19.31 15.92
N GLU A 101 -19.74 -20.07 15.10
CA GLU A 101 -19.47 -20.18 13.66
C GLU A 101 -19.77 -18.87 12.92
N LEU A 102 -20.86 -18.18 13.29
CA LEU A 102 -21.17 -16.86 12.76
C LEU A 102 -20.07 -15.85 13.09
N LYS A 103 -19.61 -15.84 14.35
CA LYS A 103 -18.48 -15.00 14.80
C LYS A 103 -17.22 -15.28 14.00
N TYR A 104 -16.89 -16.57 13.83
CA TYR A 104 -15.74 -16.99 13.03
C TYR A 104 -15.86 -16.49 11.59
N TYR A 105 -17.00 -16.75 10.94
CA TYR A 105 -17.25 -16.33 9.56
C TYR A 105 -17.08 -14.82 9.37
N LEU A 106 -17.73 -14.00 10.21
CA LEU A 106 -17.63 -12.54 10.14
C LEU A 106 -16.20 -12.06 10.36
N THR A 107 -15.50 -12.65 11.33
CA THR A 107 -14.11 -12.29 11.64
C THR A 107 -13.20 -12.59 10.44
N GLU A 108 -13.30 -13.78 9.84
CA GLU A 108 -12.48 -14.16 8.70
C GLU A 108 -12.72 -13.27 7.47
N ILE A 109 -13.98 -13.01 7.12
CA ILE A 109 -14.35 -12.12 6.00
C ILE A 109 -13.73 -10.73 6.18
N LEU A 110 -13.91 -10.13 7.36
CA LEU A 110 -13.46 -8.77 7.64
C LEU A 110 -11.94 -8.69 7.73
N ILE A 111 -11.28 -9.65 8.39
CA ILE A 111 -9.81 -9.72 8.45
C ILE A 111 -9.22 -9.86 7.05
N HIS A 112 -9.81 -10.71 6.20
CA HIS A 112 -9.32 -10.91 4.85
C HIS A 112 -9.40 -9.62 4.02
N ALA A 113 -10.53 -8.91 4.10
CA ALA A 113 -10.71 -7.61 3.45
C ALA A 113 -9.70 -6.55 3.94
N VAL A 114 -9.50 -6.45 5.26
CA VAL A 114 -8.51 -5.53 5.85
C VAL A 114 -7.08 -5.87 5.42
N LYS A 115 -6.71 -7.15 5.39
CA LYS A 115 -5.39 -7.60 4.89
C LYS A 115 -5.20 -7.22 3.42
N LEU A 116 -6.23 -7.35 2.59
CA LEU A 116 -6.17 -6.96 1.18
C LEU A 116 -6.08 -5.44 1.00
N ARG A 117 -6.78 -4.64 1.82
CA ARG A 117 -6.59 -3.18 1.87
C ARG A 117 -5.14 -2.82 2.14
N MET A 118 -4.56 -3.40 3.19
CA MET A 118 -3.15 -3.13 3.56
C MET A 118 -2.18 -3.55 2.44
N LYS A 119 -2.43 -4.68 1.77
CA LYS A 119 -1.64 -5.11 0.61
C LYS A 119 -1.80 -4.18 -0.60
N SER A 120 -3.01 -3.72 -0.89
CA SER A 120 -3.28 -2.79 -2.00
C SER A 120 -2.56 -1.47 -1.79
N THR A 121 -2.67 -0.89 -0.59
CA THR A 121 -1.94 0.30 -0.17
C THR A 121 -0.41 0.12 -0.33
N ALA A 122 0.15 -1.00 0.14
CA ALA A 122 1.58 -1.28 -0.03
C ALA A 122 2.01 -1.44 -1.51
N ASN A 123 1.19 -2.08 -2.34
CA ASN A 123 1.46 -2.24 -3.77
C ASN A 123 1.38 -0.91 -4.52
N GLN A 124 0.40 -0.06 -4.21
CA GLN A 124 0.31 1.28 -4.77
C GLN A 124 1.56 2.11 -4.43
N TYR A 125 2.06 2.04 -3.20
CA TYR A 125 3.28 2.74 -2.84
C TYR A 125 4.53 2.23 -3.56
N ARG A 126 4.67 0.91 -3.74
CA ARG A 126 5.76 0.36 -4.54
C ARG A 126 5.70 0.81 -5.99
N ASP A 127 4.50 0.85 -6.57
CA ASP A 127 4.32 1.30 -7.95
C ASP A 127 4.64 2.80 -8.10
N VAL A 128 4.16 3.63 -7.17
CA VAL A 128 4.48 5.06 -7.08
C VAL A 128 6.00 5.28 -6.93
N MET A 129 6.69 4.49 -6.11
CA MET A 129 8.14 4.60 -5.97
C MET A 129 8.88 4.15 -7.24
N GLY A 130 8.42 3.08 -7.89
CA GLY A 130 8.95 2.62 -9.18
C GLY A 130 8.84 3.70 -10.25
N GLN A 131 7.69 4.38 -10.33
CA GLN A 131 7.48 5.53 -11.22
C GLN A 131 8.41 6.70 -10.87
N ALA A 132 8.59 7.01 -9.59
CA ALA A 132 9.50 8.07 -9.15
C ALA A 132 10.95 7.78 -9.55
N ILE A 133 11.44 6.56 -9.34
CA ILE A 133 12.78 6.13 -9.74
C ILE A 133 12.94 6.22 -11.25
N ALA A 134 11.97 5.72 -12.02
CA ALA A 134 11.99 5.80 -13.48
C ALA A 134 12.01 7.24 -13.99
N TYR A 135 11.29 8.15 -13.32
CA TYR A 135 11.32 9.57 -13.62
C TYR A 135 12.71 10.16 -13.35
N ILE A 136 13.31 9.87 -12.20
CA ILE A 136 14.67 10.31 -11.84
C ILE A 136 15.68 9.80 -12.88
N ASP A 137 15.61 8.53 -13.26
CA ASP A 137 16.53 7.92 -14.22
C ASP A 137 16.45 8.53 -15.62
N ARG A 138 15.30 9.11 -15.98
CA ARG A 138 15.13 9.83 -17.25
C ARG A 138 15.59 11.28 -17.18
N HIS A 139 15.56 11.88 -15.99
CA HIS A 139 15.76 13.33 -15.80
C HIS A 139 16.97 13.68 -14.94
N TYR A 140 17.81 12.74 -14.52
CA TYR A 140 18.95 13.04 -13.62
C TYR A 140 19.95 14.04 -14.22
N THR A 141 19.98 14.21 -15.54
CA THR A 141 20.80 15.20 -16.24
C THR A 141 20.20 16.61 -16.21
N ASP A 142 18.94 16.77 -15.80
CA ASP A 142 18.33 18.08 -15.57
C ASP A 142 18.95 18.70 -14.31
N GLU A 143 19.54 19.88 -14.47
CA GLU A 143 20.20 20.63 -13.41
C GLU A 143 19.23 21.14 -12.34
N ASP A 144 17.95 21.30 -12.68
CA ASP A 144 16.90 21.76 -11.77
C ASP A 144 16.10 20.60 -11.13
N LEU A 145 16.47 19.34 -11.43
CA LEU A 145 15.82 18.16 -10.86
C LEU A 145 15.83 18.23 -9.33
N SER A 146 14.64 18.25 -8.75
CA SER A 146 14.44 18.36 -7.30
C SER A 146 13.48 17.33 -6.75
N LEU A 147 13.64 17.02 -5.47
CA LEU A 147 12.75 16.12 -4.73
C LEU A 147 11.28 16.54 -4.86
N ASN A 148 11.02 17.84 -4.82
CA ASN A 148 9.68 18.42 -4.95
C ASN A 148 9.05 18.14 -6.32
N GLN A 149 9.83 18.22 -7.40
CA GLN A 149 9.33 17.92 -8.75
C GLN A 149 8.96 16.44 -8.87
N VAL A 150 9.80 15.54 -8.38
CA VAL A 150 9.53 14.10 -8.44
C VAL A 150 8.31 13.73 -7.60
N ALA A 151 8.21 14.27 -6.38
CA ALA A 151 7.04 14.06 -5.53
C ALA A 151 5.74 14.56 -6.18
N LYS A 152 5.81 15.72 -6.88
CA LYS A 152 4.69 16.26 -7.65
C LYS A 152 4.30 15.36 -8.82
N GLU A 153 5.27 14.85 -9.57
CA GLU A 153 5.03 13.96 -10.71
C GLU A 153 4.27 12.70 -10.29
N VAL A 154 4.64 12.12 -9.14
CA VAL A 154 3.99 10.91 -8.62
C VAL A 154 2.85 11.19 -7.63
N ASN A 155 2.37 12.44 -7.57
CA ASN A 155 1.21 12.88 -6.78
C ASN A 155 1.27 12.57 -5.27
N ILE A 156 2.44 12.73 -4.63
CA ILE A 156 2.62 12.59 -3.17
C ILE A 156 3.29 13.82 -2.57
N SER A 157 3.19 13.97 -1.24
CA SER A 157 3.86 15.09 -0.57
C SER A 157 5.39 14.93 -0.55
N PRO A 158 6.18 16.01 -0.67
CA PRO A 158 7.64 15.93 -0.63
C PRO A 158 8.20 15.32 0.66
N ASN A 159 7.63 15.65 1.82
CA ASN A 159 8.08 15.09 3.10
C ASN A 159 7.87 13.58 3.14
N TYR A 160 6.72 13.11 2.66
CA TYR A 160 6.42 11.68 2.59
C TYR A 160 7.36 10.97 1.61
N PHE A 161 7.53 11.52 0.40
CA PHE A 161 8.45 10.98 -0.59
C PHE A 161 9.87 10.86 -0.04
N SER A 162 10.39 11.89 0.61
CA SER A 162 11.74 11.89 1.21
C SER A 162 11.95 10.76 2.22
N ALA A 163 10.96 10.57 3.11
CA ALA A 163 11.01 9.53 4.14
C ALA A 163 10.98 8.12 3.53
N VAL A 164 10.03 7.87 2.62
CA VAL A 164 9.87 6.56 1.99
C VAL A 164 11.06 6.24 1.07
N PHE A 165 11.50 7.21 0.25
CA PHE A 165 12.63 7.04 -0.66
C PHE A 165 13.89 6.65 0.10
N SER A 166 14.21 7.37 1.19
CA SER A 166 15.42 7.08 1.98
C SER A 166 15.33 5.72 2.67
N GLN A 167 14.14 5.32 3.12
CA GLN A 167 13.91 4.01 3.75
C GLN A 167 14.08 2.85 2.75
N GLU A 168 13.56 2.99 1.53
CA GLU A 168 13.60 1.96 0.50
C GLU A 168 14.96 1.88 -0.19
N MET A 169 15.51 3.03 -0.62
CA MET A 169 16.77 3.09 -1.37
C MET A 169 18.02 3.03 -0.49
N LYS A 170 17.86 3.14 0.83
CA LYS A 170 18.96 3.22 1.82
C LYS A 170 19.93 4.36 1.55
N CYS A 171 19.51 5.36 0.79
CA CYS A 171 20.23 6.60 0.52
C CYS A 171 19.22 7.72 0.30
N THR A 172 19.65 8.96 0.50
CA THR A 172 18.83 10.14 0.23
C THR A 172 18.62 10.35 -1.28
N PHE A 173 17.60 11.12 -1.65
CA PHE A 173 17.35 11.55 -3.03
C PHE A 173 18.60 12.19 -3.67
N VAL A 174 19.27 13.09 -2.95
CA VAL A 174 20.44 13.81 -3.46
C VAL A 174 21.61 12.87 -3.71
N GLU A 175 21.85 11.91 -2.82
CA GLU A 175 22.87 10.88 -3.00
C GLU A 175 22.57 9.98 -4.19
N TYR A 176 21.30 9.60 -4.38
CA TYR A 176 20.88 8.79 -5.51
C TYR A 176 21.12 9.51 -6.84
N VAL A 177 20.64 10.75 -6.99
CA VAL A 177 20.88 11.56 -8.20
C VAL A 177 22.37 11.76 -8.42
N THR A 178 23.13 12.09 -7.38
CA THR A 178 24.59 12.24 -7.46
C THR A 178 25.26 10.96 -7.96
N SER A 179 24.85 9.79 -7.46
CA SER A 179 25.38 8.50 -7.90
C SER A 179 25.16 8.27 -9.40
N ARG A 180 23.93 8.53 -9.88
CA ARG A 180 23.58 8.39 -11.32
C ARG A 180 24.38 9.34 -12.20
N ARG A 181 24.52 10.60 -11.79
CA ARG A 181 25.37 11.59 -12.48
C ARG A 181 26.83 11.16 -12.53
N MET A 182 27.38 10.65 -11.43
CA MET A 182 28.77 10.20 -11.35
C MET A 182 29.00 8.93 -12.17
N GLU A 183 28.06 8.00 -12.21
CA GLU A 183 28.11 6.81 -13.05
C GLU A 183 28.18 7.18 -14.54
N LYS A 184 27.29 8.09 -14.98
CA LYS A 184 27.32 8.63 -16.34
C LYS A 184 28.62 9.36 -16.64
N ALA A 185 29.11 10.20 -15.72
CA ALA A 185 30.35 10.94 -15.88
C ALA A 185 31.56 10.01 -16.03
N LYS A 186 31.66 8.96 -15.20
CA LYS A 186 32.71 7.93 -15.31
C LYS A 186 32.72 7.27 -16.68
N MET A 187 31.54 6.91 -17.18
CA MET A 187 31.40 6.32 -18.50
C MET A 187 31.88 7.29 -19.60
N LEU A 188 31.44 8.55 -19.57
CA LEU A 188 31.85 9.57 -20.55
C LEU A 188 33.36 9.87 -20.49
N LEU A 189 33.95 9.91 -19.29
CA LEU A 189 35.39 10.15 -19.11
C LEU A 189 36.26 9.04 -19.73
N ARG A 190 35.77 7.79 -19.73
CA ARG A 190 36.47 6.61 -20.26
C ARG A 190 36.22 6.36 -21.75
N THR A 191 35.07 6.79 -22.26
CA THR A 191 34.63 6.47 -23.64
C THR A 191 34.76 7.65 -24.60
N THR A 192 35.06 8.85 -24.11
CA THR A 192 35.13 10.07 -24.92
C THR A 192 36.31 10.97 -24.54
N ASP A 193 36.76 11.80 -25.49
CA ASP A 193 37.80 12.83 -25.30
C ASP A 193 37.24 14.20 -24.88
N ARG A 194 35.96 14.27 -24.49
CA ARG A 194 35.29 15.54 -24.14
C ARG A 194 35.93 16.20 -22.92
N LYS A 195 35.88 17.52 -22.82
CA LYS A 195 36.44 18.22 -21.66
C LYS A 195 35.61 17.90 -20.41
N SER A 196 36.25 17.84 -19.25
CA SER A 196 35.56 17.53 -17.98
C SER A 196 34.46 18.55 -17.65
N GLY A 197 34.62 19.81 -18.07
CA GLY A 197 33.57 20.82 -17.94
C GLY A 197 32.35 20.55 -18.81
N ASP A 198 32.54 20.08 -20.05
CA ASP A 198 31.43 19.72 -20.94
C ASP A 198 30.68 18.50 -20.39
N ILE A 199 31.41 17.53 -19.83
CA ILE A 199 30.83 16.36 -19.15
C ILE A 199 30.04 16.79 -17.91
N ALA A 200 30.53 17.77 -17.14
CA ALA A 200 29.82 18.27 -15.96
C ALA A 200 28.43 18.81 -16.33
N ILE A 201 28.36 19.63 -17.39
CA ILE A 201 27.10 20.20 -17.88
C ILE A 201 26.19 19.08 -18.39
N GLU A 202 26.72 18.14 -19.18
CA GLU A 202 25.93 17.03 -19.73
C GLU A 202 25.30 16.13 -18.66
N VAL A 203 26.00 15.91 -17.54
CA VAL A 203 25.45 15.10 -16.44
C VAL A 203 24.61 15.92 -15.47
N GLY A 204 24.34 17.20 -15.74
CA GLY A 204 23.41 18.04 -14.98
C GLY A 204 24.02 18.87 -13.86
N TYR A 205 25.32 19.19 -13.92
CA TYR A 205 25.94 20.17 -13.04
C TYR A 205 26.13 21.53 -13.73
N LYS A 206 25.53 22.58 -13.16
CA LYS A 206 25.72 23.98 -13.57
C LYS A 206 27.18 24.45 -13.46
N ASP A 207 27.87 23.99 -12.41
CA ASP A 207 29.24 24.41 -12.10
C ASP A 207 30.25 23.25 -12.28
N PRO A 208 31.11 23.32 -13.31
CA PRO A 208 32.23 22.40 -13.51
C PRO A 208 33.21 22.28 -12.33
N HIS A 209 33.40 23.34 -11.54
CA HIS A 209 34.27 23.31 -10.37
C HIS A 209 33.65 22.48 -9.25
N TYR A 210 32.37 22.70 -8.95
CA TYR A 210 31.60 21.89 -8.01
C TYR A 210 31.57 20.41 -8.43
N PHE A 211 31.34 20.12 -9.71
CA PHE A 211 31.43 18.76 -10.25
C PHE A 211 32.80 18.13 -9.97
N SER A 212 33.90 18.83 -10.26
CA SER A 212 35.25 18.30 -10.08
C SER A 212 35.56 18.00 -8.60
N PHE A 213 35.08 18.87 -7.69
CA PHE A 213 35.16 18.65 -6.24
C PHE A 213 34.38 17.41 -5.81
N LEU A 214 33.13 17.28 -6.25
CA LEU A 214 32.24 16.18 -5.88
C LEU A 214 32.71 14.85 -6.50
N PHE A 215 33.24 14.86 -7.72
CA PHE A 215 33.83 13.69 -8.36
C PHE A 215 35.04 13.19 -7.56
N LYS A 216 35.95 14.09 -7.17
CA LYS A 216 37.08 13.74 -6.31
C LYS A 216 36.65 13.18 -4.96
N LYS A 217 35.61 13.76 -4.35
CA LYS A 217 35.06 13.29 -3.08
C LYS A 217 34.42 11.89 -3.18
N THR A 218 33.79 11.57 -4.31
CA THR A 218 33.05 10.31 -4.49
C THR A 218 33.88 9.19 -5.12
N GLN A 219 34.94 9.52 -5.87
CA GLN A 219 35.77 8.54 -6.59
C GLN A 219 37.25 8.56 -6.15
N ASP A 220 37.60 9.34 -5.12
CA ASP A 220 38.96 9.50 -4.55
C ASP A 220 40.05 9.97 -5.53
N CYS A 221 39.67 10.40 -6.74
CA CYS A 221 40.59 10.89 -7.77
C CYS A 221 39.93 11.98 -8.61
N THR A 222 40.72 12.83 -9.27
CA THR A 222 40.13 13.88 -10.12
C THR A 222 39.57 13.29 -11.41
N PRO A 223 38.62 13.96 -12.10
CA PRO A 223 38.14 13.51 -13.41
C PRO A 223 39.27 13.28 -14.43
N ARG A 224 40.33 14.10 -14.35
CA ARG A 224 41.52 13.97 -15.20
C ARG A 224 42.30 12.70 -14.88
N ASP A 225 42.57 12.44 -13.59
CA ASP A 225 43.27 11.23 -13.14
C ASP A 225 42.48 9.96 -13.47
N TYR A 226 41.14 10.05 -13.36
CA TYR A 226 40.24 8.95 -13.69
C TYR A 226 40.32 8.57 -15.19
N ARG A 227 40.44 9.57 -16.07
CA ARG A 227 40.62 9.36 -17.52
C ARG A 227 41.97 8.76 -17.86
N THR A 228 43.05 9.22 -17.23
CA THR A 228 44.42 8.77 -17.53
C THR A 228 44.76 7.42 -16.89
N GLY A 229 43.80 6.75 -16.26
CA GLY A 229 43.97 5.42 -15.70
C GLY A 229 44.60 5.38 -14.30
N GLY A 230 44.51 6.48 -13.53
CA GLY A 230 44.93 6.49 -12.13
C GLY A 230 46.40 6.15 -11.92
N LYS A 231 47.33 6.86 -12.57
CA LYS A 231 48.73 6.86 -12.12
C LYS A 231 48.91 7.96 -11.07
N ARG A 232 49.08 7.55 -9.81
CA ARG A 232 49.93 8.26 -8.86
C ARG A 232 51.17 7.41 -8.65
N GLU A 233 52.33 7.96 -8.99
CA GLU A 233 53.61 7.59 -8.37
C GLU A 233 53.57 7.92 -6.87
#